data_AF-A0A1H7A8X7-F1
#
_entry.id   AF-A0A1H7A8X7-F1
#
_cell.length_a   1.000
_cell.length_b   1.000
_cell.length_c   1.000
_cell.angle_alpha   90.00
_cell.angle_beta   90.00
_cell.angle_gamma   90.00
#
_symmetry.space_group_name_H-M   'P 1'
#
loop_
_entity.id
_entity.type
_entity.pdbx_description
1 polymer ?
#
loop_
_entity_poly.entity_id
_entity_poly.type
_entity_poly.pdbx_seq_one_letter_code
_entity_poly.pdbx_strand_id
1 'polypeptide(L)'
;MKTLLALNWKMNKTPSEARSWAHELSEKYEPVPGVELAVMAPALSLSVLAANLPAGVGFGGQDVSEHESGAYTGEISAAMLADVGARYVVIGHSERREYHLETDAQVAAKAQRAQANGLTPIVCVGEKLDVREAGKQVPFTLAQLRASLAGVGEDLVVAYEPVWAIGTGKTATAQDAEEMAAEIRETLRELYGEGASEIRVLYGGSVKPDNIAEICGQPNVNGALVGGASLKVPDVLGMNDALR
;
A
#
# COMPACT_ATOMS: atom_id res chain seq x y z
N MET A 1 2.53 -11.78 -12.82
CA MET A 1 2.35 -10.49 -12.12
C MET A 1 3.69 -10.06 -11.51
N LYS A 2 4.05 -8.76 -11.53
CA LYS A 2 5.25 -8.27 -10.83
C LYS A 2 4.97 -8.13 -9.34
N THR A 3 5.95 -8.49 -8.51
CA THR A 3 5.92 -8.25 -7.06
C THR A 3 6.04 -6.76 -6.79
N LEU A 4 5.17 -6.18 -5.95
CA LEU A 4 5.23 -4.78 -5.55
C LEU A 4 5.75 -4.65 -4.11
N LEU A 5 6.90 -4.02 -3.94
CA LEU A 5 7.43 -3.59 -2.65
C LEU A 5 7.02 -2.11 -2.42
N ALA A 6 5.89 -1.91 -1.76
CA ALA A 6 5.37 -0.59 -1.41
C ALA A 6 5.89 -0.14 -0.03
N LEU A 7 6.62 0.96 0.01
CA LEU A 7 7.32 1.48 1.18
C LEU A 7 6.51 2.63 1.80
N ASN A 8 5.75 2.35 2.85
CA ASN A 8 4.93 3.35 3.53
C ASN A 8 5.68 3.99 4.71
N TRP A 9 6.20 5.20 4.49
CA TRP A 9 6.93 5.95 5.52
C TRP A 9 6.04 6.46 6.65
N LYS A 10 4.72 6.49 6.47
CA LYS A 10 3.79 7.19 7.37
C LYS A 10 4.26 8.64 7.60
N MET A 11 3.99 9.20 8.78
CA MET A 11 4.38 10.56 9.16
C MET A 11 5.87 10.66 9.56
N ASN A 12 6.78 10.26 8.67
CA ASN A 12 8.23 10.34 8.88
C ASN A 12 8.92 11.05 7.70
N LYS A 13 10.09 11.62 7.98
CA LYS A 13 10.99 12.34 7.06
C LYS A 13 10.46 13.68 6.58
N THR A 14 11.18 14.73 6.96
CA THR A 14 11.14 16.04 6.31
C THR A 14 11.59 15.96 4.84
N PRO A 15 11.32 16.99 4.01
CA PRO A 15 11.81 17.02 2.64
C PRO A 15 13.34 16.88 2.52
N SER A 16 14.10 17.42 3.46
CA SER A 16 15.57 17.26 3.48
C SER A 16 15.99 15.81 3.75
N GLU A 17 15.36 15.15 4.72
CA GLU A 17 15.63 13.74 5.02
C GLU A 17 15.18 12.81 3.89
N ALA A 18 14.06 13.12 3.23
CA ALA A 18 13.59 12.41 2.04
C ALA A 18 14.62 12.50 0.91
N ARG A 19 15.23 13.68 0.69
CA ARG A 19 16.32 13.86 -0.29
C ARG A 19 17.53 13.01 0.06
N SER A 20 17.99 13.07 1.31
CA SER A 20 19.15 12.28 1.77
C SER A 20 18.91 10.79 1.62
N TRP A 21 17.70 10.32 1.95
CA TRP A 21 17.30 8.93 1.78
C TRP A 21 17.28 8.52 0.30
N ALA A 22 16.71 9.35 -0.58
CA ALA A 22 16.65 9.07 -2.01
C ALA A 22 18.03 9.03 -2.67
N HIS A 23 18.92 9.95 -2.26
CA HIS A 23 20.33 9.93 -2.66
C HIS A 23 21.02 8.64 -2.23
N GLU A 24 20.92 8.27 -0.95
CA GLU A 24 21.52 7.03 -0.45
C GLU A 24 20.97 5.80 -1.19
N LEU A 25 19.66 5.75 -1.47
CA LEU A 25 19.08 4.69 -2.29
C LEU A 25 19.68 4.68 -3.69
N SER A 26 19.79 5.84 -4.35
CA SER A 26 20.30 5.93 -5.73
C SER A 26 21.74 5.44 -5.89
N GLU A 27 22.58 5.56 -4.85
CA GLU A 27 23.97 5.09 -4.88
C GLU A 27 24.10 3.56 -4.80
N LYS A 28 23.08 2.86 -4.28
CA LYS A 28 23.16 1.44 -3.90
C LYS A 28 22.08 0.58 -4.53
N TYR A 29 21.04 1.17 -5.12
CA TYR A 29 19.88 0.44 -5.61
C TYR A 29 20.19 -0.32 -6.88
N GLU A 30 19.99 -1.63 -6.81
CA GLU A 30 20.00 -2.52 -7.96
C GLU A 30 18.58 -3.02 -8.23
N PRO A 31 18.01 -2.74 -9.41
CA PRO A 31 16.70 -3.27 -9.78
C PRO A 31 16.71 -4.80 -9.80
N VAL A 32 15.71 -5.41 -9.17
CA VAL A 32 15.49 -6.86 -9.20
C VAL A 32 14.45 -7.20 -10.26
N PRO A 33 14.76 -8.07 -11.24
CA PRO A 33 13.79 -8.48 -12.25
C PRO A 33 12.50 -9.01 -11.62
N GLY A 34 11.35 -8.49 -12.05
CA GLY A 34 10.05 -8.90 -11.52
C GLY A 34 9.61 -8.19 -10.24
N VAL A 35 10.46 -7.36 -9.63
CA VAL A 35 10.13 -6.55 -8.44
C VAL A 35 9.98 -5.07 -8.83
N GLU A 36 8.88 -4.47 -8.42
CA GLU A 36 8.62 -3.04 -8.52
C GLU A 36 8.75 -2.41 -7.12
N LEU A 37 9.53 -1.34 -7.01
CA LEU A 37 9.68 -0.57 -5.78
C LEU A 37 8.87 0.72 -5.87
N ALA A 38 8.09 1.05 -4.84
CA ALA A 38 7.35 2.31 -4.77
C ALA A 38 7.38 2.93 -3.37
N VAL A 39 7.63 4.25 -3.27
CA VAL A 39 7.70 4.98 -1.98
C VAL A 39 6.43 5.79 -1.72
N MET A 40 5.69 5.46 -0.67
CA MET A 40 4.53 6.20 -0.19
C MET A 40 4.98 7.16 0.90
N ALA A 41 5.04 8.45 0.60
CA ALA A 41 5.65 9.47 1.44
C ALA A 41 4.66 10.57 1.86
N PRO A 42 4.96 11.33 2.93
CA PRO A 42 4.23 12.56 3.23
C PRO A 42 4.19 13.48 2.00
N ALA A 43 3.02 14.06 1.71
CA ALA A 43 2.77 14.76 0.44
C ALA A 43 3.77 15.91 0.17
N LEU A 44 4.19 16.62 1.21
CA LEU A 44 5.21 17.68 1.13
C LEU A 44 6.60 17.23 0.67
N SER A 45 6.87 15.91 0.67
CA SER A 45 8.14 15.33 0.24
C SER A 45 8.10 14.76 -1.19
N LEU A 46 6.92 14.73 -1.85
CA LEU A 46 6.77 14.08 -3.16
C LEU A 46 7.57 14.76 -4.27
N SER A 47 7.60 16.10 -4.31
CA SER A 47 8.40 16.83 -5.31
C SER A 47 9.91 16.59 -5.13
N VAL A 48 10.36 16.37 -3.90
CA VAL A 48 11.74 15.97 -3.62
C VAL A 48 12.01 14.57 -4.14
N LEU A 49 11.10 13.62 -3.89
CA LEU A 49 11.26 12.25 -4.39
C LEU A 49 11.25 12.18 -5.92
N ALA A 50 10.34 12.92 -6.56
CA ALA A 50 10.26 13.02 -8.02
C ALA A 50 11.60 13.42 -8.67
N ALA A 51 12.36 14.30 -8.00
CA ALA A 51 13.64 14.80 -8.52
C ALA A 51 14.87 13.96 -8.15
N ASN A 52 14.78 13.06 -7.15
CA ASN A 52 15.97 12.41 -6.57
C ASN A 52 15.88 10.88 -6.48
N LEU A 53 14.72 10.27 -6.70
CA LEU A 53 14.62 8.81 -6.75
C LEU A 53 15.29 8.26 -8.03
N PRO A 54 15.93 7.07 -7.95
CA PRO A 54 16.47 6.42 -9.14
C PRO A 54 15.35 6.08 -10.13
N ALA A 55 15.69 6.10 -11.42
CA ALA A 55 14.75 5.79 -12.49
C ALA A 55 14.14 4.38 -12.29
N GLY A 56 12.83 4.26 -12.51
CA GLY A 56 12.09 3.01 -12.33
C GLY A 56 11.52 2.78 -10.93
N VAL A 57 11.95 3.55 -9.91
CA VAL A 57 11.30 3.54 -8.59
C VAL A 57 10.09 4.47 -8.60
N GLY A 58 8.91 3.92 -8.31
CA GLY A 58 7.67 4.68 -8.19
C GLY A 58 7.60 5.47 -6.88
N PHE A 59 6.67 6.42 -6.81
CA PHE A 59 6.33 7.10 -5.56
C PHE A 59 4.86 7.51 -5.56
N GLY A 60 4.36 7.84 -4.37
CA GLY A 60 2.95 8.07 -4.16
C GLY A 60 2.60 8.73 -2.83
N GLY A 61 1.35 9.16 -2.73
CA GLY A 61 0.80 9.74 -1.50
C GLY A 61 0.42 8.67 -0.48
N GLN A 62 0.16 9.12 0.75
CA GLN A 62 -0.32 8.28 1.86
C GLN A 62 -1.82 8.44 2.17
N ASP A 63 -2.45 9.42 1.52
CA ASP A 63 -3.89 9.68 1.52
C ASP A 63 -4.20 10.62 0.34
N VAL A 64 -5.48 10.70 -0.03
CA VAL A 64 -6.01 11.65 -1.00
C VAL A 64 -7.42 12.08 -0.61
N SER A 65 -7.83 13.27 -1.02
CA SER A 65 -9.19 13.75 -0.80
C SER A 65 -10.23 12.96 -1.58
N GLU A 66 -11.43 12.81 -1.00
CA GLU A 66 -12.62 12.35 -1.74
C GLU A 66 -13.19 13.45 -2.66
N HIS A 67 -12.74 14.69 -2.44
CA HIS A 67 -13.14 15.85 -3.22
C HIS A 67 -12.15 16.14 -4.35
N GLU A 68 -12.65 16.68 -5.44
CA GLU A 68 -11.84 17.06 -6.61
C GLU A 68 -11.00 18.31 -6.32
N SER A 69 -11.66 19.34 -5.79
CA SER A 69 -11.09 20.61 -5.35
C SER A 69 -12.15 21.35 -4.52
N GLY A 70 -11.77 22.42 -3.83
CA GLY A 70 -12.74 23.32 -3.18
C GLY A 70 -12.37 23.70 -1.76
N ALA A 71 -13.40 24.00 -0.96
CA ALA A 71 -13.27 24.55 0.39
C ALA A 71 -12.98 23.46 1.45
N TYR A 72 -11.90 22.71 1.24
CA TYR A 72 -11.49 21.57 2.07
C TYR A 72 -10.10 21.84 2.65
N THR A 73 -10.02 22.82 3.56
CA THR A 73 -8.74 23.27 4.12
C THR A 73 -7.97 22.13 4.77
N GLY A 74 -6.76 21.88 4.27
CA GLY A 74 -5.86 20.82 4.76
C GLY A 74 -5.87 19.56 3.92
N GLU A 75 -6.82 19.40 3.00
CA GLU A 75 -6.90 18.26 2.09
C GLU A 75 -5.99 18.42 0.87
N ILE A 76 -5.61 17.28 0.27
CA ILE A 76 -4.78 17.22 -0.92
C ILE A 76 -5.52 16.40 -1.98
N SER A 77 -5.76 17.01 -3.13
CA SER A 77 -6.52 16.38 -4.22
C SER A 77 -5.70 15.36 -4.99
N ALA A 78 -6.38 14.43 -5.66
CA ALA A 78 -5.74 13.48 -6.57
C ALA A 78 -5.01 14.18 -7.73
N ALA A 79 -5.58 15.27 -8.26
CA ALA A 79 -4.96 16.09 -9.29
C ALA A 79 -3.62 16.68 -8.83
N MET A 80 -3.52 17.16 -7.58
CA MET A 80 -2.27 17.67 -7.01
C MET A 80 -1.19 16.59 -6.89
N LEU A 81 -1.56 15.37 -6.51
CA LEU A 81 -0.62 14.25 -6.45
C LEU A 81 -0.14 13.83 -7.84
N ALA A 82 -1.07 13.74 -8.80
CA ALA A 82 -0.74 13.40 -10.19
C ALA A 82 0.18 14.44 -10.84
N ASP A 83 -0.03 15.73 -10.59
CA ASP A 83 0.78 16.83 -11.14
C ASP A 83 2.26 16.75 -10.71
N VAL A 84 2.54 16.29 -9.49
CA VAL A 84 3.92 16.06 -9.02
C VAL A 84 4.52 14.72 -9.49
N GLY A 85 3.79 13.97 -10.32
CA GLY A 85 4.23 12.70 -10.90
C GLY A 85 4.00 11.47 -10.02
N ALA A 86 3.17 11.58 -8.97
CA ALA A 86 2.81 10.41 -8.17
C ALA A 86 2.12 9.35 -9.05
N ARG A 87 2.44 8.08 -8.82
CA ARG A 87 1.82 6.94 -9.51
C ARG A 87 0.82 6.20 -8.63
N TYR A 88 1.06 6.19 -7.34
CA TYR A 88 0.28 5.45 -6.36
C TYR A 88 -0.28 6.38 -5.29
N VAL A 89 -1.30 5.90 -4.57
CA VAL A 89 -1.72 6.51 -3.31
C VAL A 89 -2.32 5.45 -2.38
N VAL A 90 -1.90 5.46 -1.12
CA VAL A 90 -2.51 4.61 -0.09
C VAL A 90 -3.86 5.22 0.33
N ILE A 91 -4.89 4.38 0.46
CA ILE A 91 -6.25 4.80 0.82
C ILE A 91 -6.85 3.82 1.83
N GLY A 92 -7.50 4.34 2.86
CA GLY A 92 -8.15 3.49 3.87
C GLY A 92 -7.18 2.71 4.74
N HIS A 93 -5.94 3.21 4.91
CA HIS A 93 -5.00 2.63 5.86
C HIS A 93 -5.65 2.59 7.25
N SER A 94 -5.37 1.53 8.03
CA SER A 94 -5.99 1.30 9.33
C SER A 94 -5.88 2.48 10.29
N GLU A 95 -4.74 3.16 10.31
CA GLU A 95 -4.52 4.39 11.10
C GLU A 95 -5.47 5.52 10.69
N ARG A 96 -5.87 5.61 9.41
CA ARG A 96 -6.84 6.61 8.95
C ARG A 96 -8.26 6.23 9.30
N ARG A 97 -8.61 4.94 9.16
CA ARG A 97 -9.90 4.41 9.62
C ARG A 97 -10.08 4.60 11.13
N GLU A 98 -9.02 4.45 11.91
CA GLU A 98 -9.06 4.58 13.37
C GLU A 98 -9.01 6.03 13.86
N TYR A 99 -8.02 6.81 13.40
CA TYR A 99 -7.76 8.14 13.95
C TYR A 99 -8.51 9.26 13.22
N HIS A 100 -8.88 9.04 11.95
CA HIS A 100 -9.62 9.99 11.13
C HIS A 100 -11.03 9.53 10.80
N LEU A 101 -11.46 8.39 11.35
CA LEU A 101 -12.81 7.82 11.20
C LEU A 101 -13.22 7.61 9.73
N GLU A 102 -12.25 7.31 8.86
CA GLU A 102 -12.55 7.02 7.45
C GLU A 102 -13.43 5.78 7.32
N THR A 103 -14.57 5.98 6.67
CA THR A 103 -15.54 4.92 6.39
C THR A 103 -15.22 4.21 5.07
N ASP A 104 -15.76 3.00 4.89
CA ASP A 104 -15.62 2.26 3.62
C ASP A 104 -16.14 3.05 2.41
N ALA A 105 -17.22 3.81 2.59
CA ALA A 105 -17.76 4.67 1.53
C ALA A 105 -16.80 5.79 1.14
N GLN A 106 -16.13 6.42 2.11
CA GLN A 106 -15.11 7.43 1.84
C GLN A 106 -13.88 6.82 1.17
N VAL A 107 -13.47 5.63 1.59
CA VAL A 107 -12.37 4.89 0.94
C VAL A 107 -12.69 4.62 -0.54
N ALA A 108 -13.90 4.16 -0.85
CA ALA A 108 -14.34 3.96 -2.23
C ALA A 108 -14.35 5.28 -3.03
N ALA A 109 -14.87 6.37 -2.45
CA ALA A 109 -14.88 7.68 -3.09
C ALA A 109 -13.46 8.21 -3.38
N LYS A 110 -12.53 8.07 -2.42
CA LYS A 110 -11.12 8.43 -2.59
C LYS A 110 -10.44 7.59 -3.68
N ALA A 111 -10.70 6.28 -3.72
CA ALA A 111 -10.14 5.39 -4.74
C ALA A 111 -10.64 5.76 -6.15
N GLN A 112 -11.91 6.10 -6.30
CA GLN A 112 -12.46 6.61 -7.57
C GLN A 112 -11.81 7.95 -7.96
N ARG A 113 -11.54 8.86 -7.01
CA ARG A 113 -10.83 10.12 -7.28
C ARG A 113 -9.39 9.89 -7.73
N ALA A 114 -8.70 8.92 -7.13
CA ALA A 114 -7.36 8.51 -7.54
C ALA A 114 -7.36 8.01 -8.99
N GLN A 115 -8.25 7.07 -9.31
CA GLN A 115 -8.36 6.51 -10.66
C GLN A 115 -8.74 7.55 -11.72
N ALA A 116 -9.65 8.47 -11.40
CA ALA A 116 -10.04 9.57 -12.28
C ALA A 116 -8.88 10.51 -12.65
N ASN A 117 -7.78 10.48 -11.89
CA ASN A 117 -6.57 11.27 -12.13
C ASN A 117 -5.36 10.39 -12.52
N GLY A 118 -5.59 9.14 -12.93
CA GLY A 118 -4.53 8.24 -13.39
C GLY A 118 -3.61 7.71 -12.29
N LEU A 119 -3.99 7.86 -11.01
CA LEU A 119 -3.28 7.25 -9.89
C LEU A 119 -3.80 5.83 -9.65
N THR A 120 -2.91 4.91 -9.30
CA THR A 120 -3.29 3.57 -8.84
C THR A 120 -3.52 3.58 -7.32
N PRO A 121 -4.76 3.43 -6.82
CA PRO A 121 -5.01 3.35 -5.40
C PRO A 121 -4.48 2.02 -4.83
N ILE A 122 -3.84 2.11 -3.66
CA ILE A 122 -3.51 0.97 -2.79
C ILE A 122 -4.55 0.98 -1.67
N VAL A 123 -5.60 0.19 -1.82
CA VAL A 123 -6.74 0.13 -0.89
C VAL A 123 -6.42 -0.83 0.25
N CYS A 124 -6.34 -0.31 1.47
CA CYS A 124 -6.04 -1.10 2.65
C CYS A 124 -7.31 -1.68 3.30
N VAL A 125 -7.24 -2.96 3.66
CA VAL A 125 -8.27 -3.69 4.39
C VAL A 125 -7.63 -4.61 5.43
N GLY A 126 -8.34 -4.91 6.52
CA GLY A 126 -7.87 -5.85 7.52
C GLY A 126 -8.58 -5.72 8.85
N GLU A 127 -8.55 -6.79 9.63
CA GLU A 127 -9.29 -6.93 10.87
C GLU A 127 -8.52 -6.47 12.11
N LYS A 128 -9.26 -6.10 13.15
CA LYS A 128 -8.73 -5.86 14.50
C LYS A 128 -8.49 -7.17 15.26
N LEU A 129 -7.71 -7.10 16.34
CA LEU A 129 -7.36 -8.28 17.14
C LEU A 129 -8.59 -9.03 17.68
N ASP A 130 -9.59 -8.31 18.16
CA ASP A 130 -10.83 -8.87 18.70
C ASP A 130 -11.63 -9.65 17.64
N VAL A 131 -11.63 -9.18 16.40
CA VAL A 131 -12.25 -9.87 15.26
C VAL A 131 -11.49 -11.16 14.93
N ARG A 132 -10.16 -11.12 14.94
CA ARG A 132 -9.30 -12.30 14.73
C ARG A 132 -9.48 -13.33 15.83
N GLU A 133 -9.45 -12.93 17.10
CA GLU A 133 -9.65 -13.81 18.26
C GLU A 133 -11.05 -14.44 18.28
N ALA A 134 -12.04 -13.76 17.68
CA ALA A 134 -13.39 -14.29 17.49
C ALA A 134 -13.52 -15.24 16.27
N GLY A 135 -12.46 -15.46 15.48
CA GLY A 135 -12.48 -16.28 14.27
C GLY A 135 -13.30 -15.68 13.13
N LYS A 136 -13.43 -14.34 13.09
CA LYS A 136 -14.28 -13.60 12.13
C LYS A 136 -13.47 -12.78 11.13
N GLN A 137 -12.16 -13.01 11.03
CA GLN A 137 -11.26 -12.24 10.17
C GLN A 137 -11.72 -12.23 8.70
N VAL A 138 -12.06 -13.40 8.13
CA VAL A 138 -12.43 -13.52 6.71
C VAL A 138 -13.73 -12.75 6.42
N PRO A 139 -14.88 -13.04 7.07
CA PRO A 139 -16.12 -12.33 6.76
C PRO A 139 -16.02 -10.82 7.03
N PHE A 140 -15.25 -10.39 8.04
CA PHE A 140 -15.03 -8.97 8.31
C PHE A 140 -14.24 -8.30 7.17
N THR A 141 -13.07 -8.84 6.83
CA THR A 141 -12.17 -8.25 5.83
C THR A 141 -12.81 -8.24 4.45
N LEU A 142 -13.55 -9.30 4.07
CA LEU A 142 -14.25 -9.33 2.79
C LEU A 142 -15.44 -8.37 2.72
N ALA A 143 -16.16 -8.15 3.84
CA ALA A 143 -17.20 -7.13 3.89
C ALA A 143 -16.63 -5.72 3.72
N GLN A 144 -15.52 -5.44 4.42
CA GLN A 144 -14.78 -4.19 4.28
C GLN A 144 -14.27 -3.98 2.85
N LEU A 145 -13.71 -5.03 2.23
CA LEU A 145 -13.22 -5.00 0.85
C LEU A 145 -14.33 -4.63 -0.13
N ARG A 146 -15.48 -5.33 -0.09
CA ARG A 146 -16.60 -5.07 -0.99
C ARG A 146 -17.12 -3.65 -0.85
N ALA A 147 -17.26 -3.16 0.37
CA ALA A 147 -17.71 -1.80 0.63
C ALA A 147 -16.68 -0.75 0.16
N SER A 148 -15.39 -1.00 0.42
CA SER A 148 -14.29 -0.10 0.03
C SER A 148 -14.01 -0.08 -1.48
N LEU A 149 -14.51 -1.06 -2.23
CA LEU A 149 -14.36 -1.16 -3.68
C LEU A 149 -15.66 -0.87 -4.44
N ALA A 150 -16.72 -0.41 -3.76
CA ALA A 150 -17.97 -0.08 -4.42
C ALA A 150 -17.78 1.03 -5.47
N GLY A 151 -17.95 0.69 -6.75
CA GLY A 151 -17.77 1.62 -7.88
C GLY A 151 -16.31 1.94 -8.24
N VAL A 152 -15.34 1.24 -7.65
CA VAL A 152 -13.91 1.36 -7.99
C VAL A 152 -13.62 0.47 -9.21
N GLY A 153 -12.83 0.95 -10.17
CA GLY A 153 -12.41 0.16 -11.34
C GLY A 153 -11.26 -0.81 -11.02
N GLU A 154 -10.92 -1.70 -11.95
CA GLU A 154 -9.92 -2.77 -11.73
C GLU A 154 -8.46 -2.30 -11.64
N ASP A 155 -8.15 -1.08 -12.07
CA ASP A 155 -6.81 -0.48 -11.95
C ASP A 155 -6.51 -0.10 -10.48
N LEU A 156 -6.26 -1.10 -9.63
CA LEU A 156 -6.04 -0.95 -8.20
C LEU A 156 -5.04 -1.97 -7.65
N VAL A 157 -4.60 -1.72 -6.41
CA VAL A 157 -3.88 -2.68 -5.57
C VAL A 157 -4.63 -2.83 -4.26
N VAL A 158 -4.77 -4.06 -3.76
CA VAL A 158 -5.32 -4.31 -2.41
C VAL A 158 -4.16 -4.57 -1.47
N ALA A 159 -4.13 -3.95 -0.31
CA ALA A 159 -3.21 -4.28 0.76
C ALA A 159 -3.99 -4.86 1.94
N TYR A 160 -3.78 -6.15 2.22
CA TYR A 160 -4.29 -6.78 3.41
C TYR A 160 -3.35 -6.50 4.59
N GLU A 161 -3.86 -5.78 5.58
CA GLU A 161 -3.13 -5.37 6.77
C GLU A 161 -3.87 -5.77 8.05
N PRO A 162 -3.61 -6.96 8.62
CA PRO A 162 -4.17 -7.30 9.92
C PRO A 162 -3.70 -6.27 10.95
N VAL A 163 -4.64 -5.52 11.53
CA VAL A 163 -4.33 -4.34 12.38
C VAL A 163 -3.45 -4.75 13.56
N TRP A 164 -3.66 -5.94 14.08
CA TRP A 164 -2.88 -6.52 15.18
C TRP A 164 -1.41 -6.83 14.82
N ALA A 165 -1.05 -6.85 13.54
CA ALA A 165 0.32 -7.05 13.06
C ALA A 165 1.06 -5.73 12.74
N ILE A 166 0.38 -4.58 12.83
CA ILE A 166 0.97 -3.28 12.48
C ILE A 166 1.76 -2.72 13.66
N GLY A 167 3.10 -2.69 13.54
CA GLY A 167 3.97 -2.06 14.55
C GLY A 167 4.05 -2.79 15.89
N THR A 168 3.42 -3.97 16.02
CA THR A 168 3.41 -4.77 17.25
C THR A 168 4.57 -5.76 17.34
N GLY A 169 5.32 -5.96 16.24
CA GLY A 169 6.33 -6.99 16.14
C GLY A 169 5.78 -8.42 16.03
N LYS A 170 4.46 -8.59 16.09
CA LYS A 170 3.77 -9.84 15.72
C LYS A 170 3.52 -9.80 14.22
N THR A 171 4.19 -10.66 13.47
CA THR A 171 3.92 -10.85 12.04
C THR A 171 2.94 -12.01 11.91
N ALA A 172 1.94 -11.88 11.05
CA ALA A 172 1.18 -13.05 10.61
C ALA A 172 2.13 -14.05 9.95
N THR A 173 1.83 -15.35 10.05
CA THR A 173 2.62 -16.34 9.31
C THR A 173 2.41 -16.16 7.80
N ALA A 174 3.31 -16.70 6.98
CA ALA A 174 3.11 -16.67 5.53
C ALA A 174 1.81 -17.38 5.12
N GLN A 175 1.43 -18.45 5.82
CA GLN A 175 0.14 -19.13 5.63
C GLN A 175 -1.06 -18.24 6.00
N ASP A 176 -1.01 -17.49 7.11
CA ASP A 176 -2.10 -16.56 7.46
C ASP A 176 -2.27 -15.46 6.39
N ALA A 177 -1.15 -14.99 5.80
CA ALA A 177 -1.16 -14.02 4.72
C ALA A 177 -1.76 -14.63 3.44
N GLU A 178 -1.38 -15.85 3.09
CA GLU A 178 -1.90 -16.59 1.95
C GLU A 178 -3.40 -16.89 2.07
N GLU A 179 -3.87 -17.34 3.24
CA GLU A 179 -5.29 -17.65 3.49
C GLU A 179 -6.15 -16.43 3.16
N MET A 180 -5.80 -15.27 3.71
CA MET A 180 -6.57 -14.05 3.43
C MET A 180 -6.38 -13.56 1.99
N ALA A 181 -5.18 -13.66 1.42
CA ALA A 181 -4.93 -13.23 0.05
C ALA A 181 -5.72 -14.07 -0.97
N ALA A 182 -5.88 -15.37 -0.73
CA ALA A 182 -6.71 -16.26 -1.52
C ALA A 182 -8.19 -15.85 -1.46
N GLU A 183 -8.73 -15.63 -0.26
CA GLU A 183 -10.12 -15.16 -0.05
C GLU A 183 -10.39 -13.80 -0.69
N ILE A 184 -9.43 -12.88 -0.59
CA ILE A 184 -9.47 -11.58 -1.29
C ILE A 184 -9.49 -11.82 -2.80
N ARG A 185 -8.66 -12.70 -3.33
CA ARG A 185 -8.60 -12.96 -4.78
C ARG A 185 -9.87 -13.61 -5.33
N GLU A 186 -10.51 -14.51 -4.59
CA GLU A 186 -11.84 -15.02 -4.93
C GLU A 186 -12.86 -13.88 -4.97
N THR A 187 -12.87 -13.02 -3.95
CA THR A 187 -13.78 -11.87 -3.91
C THR A 187 -13.53 -10.89 -5.06
N LEU A 188 -12.27 -10.63 -5.42
CA LEU A 188 -11.93 -9.81 -6.58
C LEU A 188 -12.43 -10.44 -7.88
N ARG A 189 -12.34 -11.77 -8.03
CA ARG A 189 -12.91 -12.48 -9.20
C ARG A 189 -14.42 -12.35 -9.30
N GLU A 190 -15.13 -12.33 -8.17
CA GLU A 190 -16.58 -12.05 -8.17
C GLU A 190 -16.90 -10.62 -8.61
N LEU A 191 -16.08 -9.64 -8.20
CA LEU A 191 -16.32 -8.22 -8.47
C LEU A 191 -15.90 -7.80 -9.89
N TYR A 192 -14.79 -8.35 -10.39
CA TYR A 192 -14.11 -7.89 -11.62
C TYR A 192 -13.97 -8.98 -12.69
N GLY A 193 -14.38 -10.22 -12.43
CA GLY A 193 -14.26 -11.32 -13.39
C GLY A 193 -12.79 -11.61 -13.75
N GLU A 194 -12.49 -11.67 -15.04
CA GLU A 194 -11.13 -11.95 -15.53
C GLU A 194 -10.12 -10.87 -15.13
N GLY A 195 -10.53 -9.59 -15.01
CA GLY A 195 -9.65 -8.49 -14.63
C GLY A 195 -9.03 -8.64 -13.23
N ALA A 196 -9.63 -9.47 -12.37
CA ALA A 196 -9.09 -9.78 -11.06
C ALA A 196 -7.69 -10.42 -11.11
N SER A 197 -7.31 -11.08 -12.20
CA SER A 197 -5.98 -11.69 -12.33
C SER A 197 -4.85 -10.68 -12.42
N GLU A 198 -5.14 -9.41 -12.72
CA GLU A 198 -4.15 -8.33 -12.83
C GLU A 198 -4.05 -7.47 -11.55
N ILE A 199 -5.06 -7.56 -10.68
CA ILE A 199 -5.05 -6.84 -9.39
C ILE A 199 -4.02 -7.48 -8.46
N ARG A 200 -3.07 -6.69 -7.97
CA ARG A 200 -2.08 -7.13 -6.97
C ARG A 200 -2.71 -7.15 -5.57
N VAL A 201 -2.46 -8.22 -4.81
CA VAL A 201 -2.81 -8.31 -3.39
C VAL A 201 -1.52 -8.33 -2.57
N LEU A 202 -1.31 -7.30 -1.75
CA LEU A 202 -0.15 -7.16 -0.90
C LEU A 202 -0.47 -7.60 0.52
N TYR A 203 0.56 -8.06 1.24
CA TYR A 203 0.50 -8.22 2.69
C TYR A 203 1.18 -7.02 3.38
N GLY A 204 0.58 -6.45 4.41
CA GLY A 204 1.19 -5.42 5.24
C GLY A 204 1.05 -5.72 6.74
N GLY A 205 2.17 -5.90 7.43
CA GLY A 205 2.15 -6.22 8.86
C GLY A 205 3.48 -6.76 9.34
N SER A 206 4.31 -5.90 9.93
CA SER A 206 5.63 -6.27 10.47
C SER A 206 6.56 -7.00 9.47
N VAL A 207 6.46 -6.67 8.18
CA VAL A 207 7.36 -7.16 7.12
C VAL A 207 8.78 -6.64 7.33
N LYS A 208 9.76 -7.51 7.11
CA LYS A 208 11.19 -7.30 7.34
C LYS A 208 12.01 -8.08 6.30
N PRO A 209 13.32 -7.79 6.14
CA PRO A 209 14.18 -8.53 5.23
C PRO A 209 14.17 -10.05 5.43
N ASP A 210 14.02 -10.51 6.67
CA ASP A 210 14.10 -11.93 7.05
C ASP A 210 12.82 -12.74 6.76
N ASN A 211 11.67 -12.09 6.54
CA ASN A 211 10.38 -12.77 6.34
C ASN A 211 9.71 -12.47 4.98
N ILE A 212 10.16 -11.45 4.25
CA ILE A 212 9.47 -10.98 3.04
C ILE A 212 9.47 -12.03 1.92
N ALA A 213 10.54 -12.81 1.78
CA ALA A 213 10.66 -13.84 0.74
C ALA A 213 9.62 -14.96 0.94
N GLU A 214 9.42 -15.41 2.17
CA GLU A 214 8.45 -16.45 2.50
C GLU A 214 7.00 -15.97 2.28
N ILE A 215 6.71 -14.72 2.63
CA ILE A 215 5.40 -14.10 2.46
C ILE A 215 5.09 -13.86 0.97
N CYS A 216 6.01 -13.25 0.23
CA CYS A 216 5.80 -12.94 -1.19
C CYS A 216 5.95 -14.16 -2.11
N GLY A 217 6.47 -15.27 -1.59
CA GLY A 217 6.50 -16.56 -2.28
C GLY A 217 5.16 -17.30 -2.26
N GLN A 218 4.16 -16.81 -1.51
CA GLN A 218 2.84 -17.42 -1.47
C GLN A 218 2.05 -17.16 -2.76
N PRO A 219 1.23 -18.12 -3.24
CA PRO A 219 0.59 -18.04 -4.55
C PRO A 219 -0.27 -16.81 -4.80
N ASN A 220 -1.00 -16.32 -3.79
CA ASN A 220 -1.92 -15.21 -3.93
C ASN A 220 -1.37 -13.88 -3.43
N VAL A 221 -0.17 -13.87 -2.83
CA VAL A 221 0.52 -12.67 -2.35
C VAL A 221 1.43 -12.13 -3.45
N ASN A 222 1.25 -10.86 -3.81
CA ASN A 222 1.93 -10.21 -4.94
C ASN A 222 2.82 -9.05 -4.50
N GLY A 223 3.23 -9.06 -3.23
CA GLY A 223 4.13 -8.05 -2.67
C GLY A 223 3.78 -7.68 -1.24
N ALA A 224 4.36 -6.57 -0.81
CA ALA A 224 4.27 -6.11 0.57
C ALA A 224 4.02 -4.60 0.67
N LEU A 225 3.21 -4.20 1.65
CA LEU A 225 3.10 -2.83 2.13
C LEU A 225 3.89 -2.70 3.45
N VAL A 226 5.03 -2.02 3.39
CA VAL A 226 6.04 -2.04 4.45
C VAL A 226 6.06 -0.73 5.22
N GLY A 227 5.80 -0.81 6.53
CA GLY A 227 5.91 0.30 7.48
C GLY A 227 7.35 0.55 7.93
N GLY A 228 7.70 0.24 9.18
CA GLY A 228 8.96 0.66 9.81
C GLY A 228 10.25 0.27 9.06
N ALA A 229 10.31 -0.91 8.44
CA ALA A 229 11.47 -1.37 7.66
C ALA A 229 11.69 -0.57 6.36
N SER A 230 10.76 0.30 5.96
CA SER A 230 10.93 1.20 4.81
C SER A 230 11.77 2.45 5.12
N LEU A 231 12.02 2.75 6.40
CA LEU A 231 12.60 4.03 6.81
C LEU A 231 14.12 4.09 6.62
N LYS A 232 14.80 2.95 6.57
CA LYS A 232 16.27 2.86 6.42
C LYS A 232 16.59 2.20 5.09
N VAL A 233 17.48 2.81 4.30
CA VAL A 233 17.89 2.26 3.00
C VAL A 233 18.47 0.84 3.13
N PRO A 234 19.32 0.51 4.12
CA PRO A 234 19.82 -0.86 4.28
C PRO A 234 18.71 -1.92 4.42
N ASP A 235 17.64 -1.62 5.16
CA ASP A 235 16.52 -2.55 5.33
C ASP A 235 15.74 -2.72 4.01
N VAL A 236 15.57 -1.64 3.25
CA VAL A 236 14.94 -1.67 1.92
C VAL A 236 15.75 -2.50 0.93
N LEU A 237 17.07 -2.30 0.89
CA LEU A 237 17.96 -3.10 0.05
C LEU A 237 17.91 -4.57 0.46
N GLY A 238 17.93 -4.86 1.76
CA GLY A 238 17.79 -6.23 2.27
C GLY A 238 16.47 -6.90 1.85
N MET A 239 15.34 -6.18 1.90
CA MET A 239 14.06 -6.70 1.40
C MET A 239 14.05 -6.89 -0.12
N ASN A 240 14.61 -5.94 -0.87
CA ASN A 240 14.72 -6.03 -2.33
C ASN A 240 15.60 -7.22 -2.74
N ASP A 241 16.72 -7.44 -2.05
CA ASP A 241 17.62 -8.58 -2.28
C ASP A 241 17.00 -9.91 -1.91
N ALA A 242 16.19 -9.96 -0.83
CA ALA A 242 15.44 -11.16 -0.45
C ALA A 242 14.35 -11.56 -1.47
N LEU A 243 13.95 -10.63 -2.34
CA LEU A 243 12.98 -10.85 -3.43
C LEU A 243 13.63 -11.18 -4.78
N ARG A 244 14.95 -11.37 -4.82
CA ARG A 244 15.67 -11.88 -6.00
C ARG A 244 15.30 -13.32 -6.30
#